data_AF-A0A926HGJ2-F1
#
_entry.id   AF-A0A926HGJ2-F1
#
_cell.length_a   1.000
_cell.length_b   1.000
_cell.length_c   1.000
_cell.angle_alpha   90.00
_cell.angle_beta   90.00
_cell.angle_gamma   90.00
#
_symmetry.space_group_name_H-M   'P 1'
#
loop_
_entity.id
_entity.type
_entity.pdbx_description
1 polymer ?
#
loop_
_entity_poly.entity_id
_entity_poly.type
_entity_poly.pdbx_seq_one_letter_code
_entity_poly.pdbx_strand_id
1 'polypeptide(L)'
;MPEAVNYIVLAIPVFFLLIGVEVIIDKMKKTGYYRLHDAISNMNAGIAEQVTGAFLKIFVVGIYIFIYERFRLTTVGTSPITWILLFVGVDFFYYWFHRFAHEINFLWGGHVVHHQSEEYNLSVALRQGAFQKFGSFIFYVPLAWIGFDPVMFIVVSQIQTLYQFWIHTKTIDKLPAPVEYIFNTPSHHRVHHGRNPKYLDRNHGGTFIIWDRMFGTFQKEEEEVVYGITKPLRTWNPIRAQVDFWRDLFSDLTKTRSWGDKIKLLVKPPGWLPQELGGPMSVPPVTIATAEKYATTVPARLNYYVFTQFVIILGITSYFLFSFEDFDNTTNFLFAALIIFSITCSGILLESGKISFGAEIFRLLLTPLFFYYLYDHSIGPDPLLLLYIMTGISILSLLIFISFKRYFIH
;
A
#
# COMPACT_ATOMS: atom_id res chain seq x y z
N MET A 1 -11.29 -19.46 -12.08
CA MET A 1 -11.94 -18.56 -11.10
C MET A 1 -12.95 -17.73 -11.86
N PRO A 2 -14.04 -17.23 -11.25
CA PRO A 2 -14.95 -16.35 -11.97
C PRO A 2 -14.20 -15.16 -12.57
N GLU A 3 -14.37 -14.90 -13.86
CA GLU A 3 -13.76 -13.77 -14.56
C GLU A 3 -14.47 -12.47 -14.14
N ALA A 4 -14.02 -11.89 -13.03
CA ALA A 4 -14.39 -10.54 -12.66
C ALA A 4 -13.39 -9.56 -13.28
N VAL A 5 -13.89 -8.51 -13.92
CA VAL A 5 -13.06 -7.42 -14.44
C VAL A 5 -12.24 -6.81 -13.29
N ASN A 6 -10.95 -6.60 -13.53
CA ASN A 6 -10.06 -5.94 -12.58
C ASN A 6 -10.16 -4.41 -12.75
N TYR A 7 -11.16 -3.81 -12.11
CA TYR A 7 -11.43 -2.38 -12.13
C TYR A 7 -10.29 -1.55 -11.51
N ILE A 8 -9.51 -2.12 -10.58
CA ILE A 8 -8.36 -1.42 -10.00
C ILE A 8 -7.29 -1.16 -11.04
N VAL A 9 -6.95 -2.18 -11.83
CA VAL A 9 -5.93 -2.04 -12.89
C VAL A 9 -6.42 -1.07 -13.97
N LEU A 10 -7.72 -1.11 -14.33
CA LEU A 10 -8.31 -0.14 -15.27
C LEU A 10 -8.32 1.31 -14.73
N ALA A 11 -8.34 1.49 -13.40
CA ALA A 11 -8.31 2.81 -12.77
C ALA A 11 -6.91 3.43 -12.67
N ILE A 12 -5.83 2.68 -12.93
CA ILE A 12 -4.44 3.17 -12.83
C ILE A 12 -4.24 4.49 -13.61
N PRO A 13 -4.65 4.64 -14.88
CA PRO A 13 -4.50 5.90 -15.60
C PRO A 13 -5.24 7.07 -14.93
N VAL A 14 -6.42 6.80 -14.35
CA VAL A 14 -7.22 7.81 -13.65
C VAL A 14 -6.53 8.24 -12.35
N PHE A 15 -5.95 7.30 -11.59
CA PHE A 15 -5.17 7.63 -10.40
C PHE A 15 -4.00 8.57 -10.73
N PHE A 16 -3.21 8.24 -11.76
CA PHE A 16 -2.08 9.08 -12.16
C PHE A 16 -2.50 10.44 -12.72
N LEU A 17 -3.63 10.50 -13.43
CA LEU A 17 -4.22 11.76 -13.87
C LEU A 17 -4.58 12.64 -12.66
N LEU A 18 -5.29 12.09 -11.67
CA LEU A 18 -5.72 12.83 -10.49
C LEU A 18 -4.55 13.26 -9.60
N ILE A 19 -3.54 12.40 -9.44
CA ILE A 19 -2.28 12.76 -8.78
C ILE A 19 -1.58 13.89 -9.53
N GLY A 20 -1.51 13.83 -10.87
CA GLY A 20 -0.95 14.89 -11.69
C GLY A 20 -1.67 16.23 -11.52
N VAL A 21 -3.01 16.21 -11.48
CA VAL A 21 -3.83 17.40 -11.18
C VAL A 21 -3.52 17.94 -9.79
N GLU A 22 -3.44 17.09 -8.76
CA GLU A 22 -3.14 17.54 -7.39
C GLU A 22 -1.71 18.10 -7.27
N VAL A 23 -0.73 17.53 -7.99
CA VAL A 23 0.64 18.07 -8.07
C VAL A 23 0.64 19.46 -8.72
N ILE A 24 -0.14 19.69 -9.78
CA ILE A 24 -0.27 21.02 -10.39
C ILE A 24 -0.85 22.01 -9.38
N ILE A 25 -1.91 21.63 -8.67
CA ILE A 25 -2.53 22.45 -7.62
C ILE A 25 -1.51 22.76 -6.50
N ASP A 26 -0.73 21.78 -6.06
CA ASP A 26 0.33 21.94 -5.06
C ASP A 26 1.37 22.98 -5.49
N LYS A 27 1.80 22.93 -6.76
CA LYS A 27 2.75 23.92 -7.31
C LYS A 27 2.15 25.31 -7.46
N MET A 28 0.89 25.41 -7.89
CA MET A 28 0.19 26.69 -8.02
C MET A 28 -0.02 27.36 -6.66
N LYS A 29 -0.42 26.58 -5.64
CA LYS A 29 -0.65 27.07 -4.27
C LYS A 29 0.61 27.12 -3.40
N LYS A 30 1.72 26.55 -3.86
CA LYS A 30 3.00 26.44 -3.14
C LYS A 30 2.85 25.78 -1.76
N THR A 31 1.97 24.78 -1.66
CA THR A 31 1.68 24.09 -0.39
C THR A 31 2.79 23.15 0.05
N GLY A 32 3.55 22.57 -0.88
CA GLY A 32 4.66 21.67 -0.58
C GLY A 32 4.24 20.28 -0.10
N TYR A 33 3.00 19.86 -0.36
CA TYR A 33 2.43 18.57 0.04
C TYR A 33 2.99 17.39 -0.75
N TYR A 34 3.61 17.64 -1.91
CA TYR A 34 4.22 16.61 -2.74
C TYR A 34 5.74 16.66 -2.68
N ARG A 35 6.32 15.70 -1.94
CA ARG A 35 7.74 15.40 -1.95
C ARG A 35 7.99 14.17 -2.81
N LEU A 36 8.87 14.31 -3.81
CA LEU A 36 9.12 13.27 -4.81
C LEU A 36 9.51 11.92 -4.18
N HIS A 37 10.39 11.93 -3.18
CA HIS A 37 10.87 10.70 -2.55
C HIS A 37 9.76 9.94 -1.82
N ASP A 38 8.90 10.68 -1.11
CA ASP A 38 7.76 10.12 -0.40
C ASP A 38 6.74 9.56 -1.40
N ALA A 39 6.38 10.33 -2.44
CA ALA A 39 5.44 9.89 -3.47
C ALA A 39 5.91 8.63 -4.21
N ILE A 40 7.20 8.55 -4.60
CA ILE A 40 7.77 7.34 -5.21
C ILE A 40 7.77 6.17 -4.22
N SER A 41 8.10 6.40 -2.93
CA SER A 41 8.06 5.37 -1.90
C SER A 41 6.64 4.81 -1.71
N ASN A 42 5.63 5.68 -1.70
CA ASN A 42 4.22 5.30 -1.60
C ASN A 42 3.80 4.40 -2.76
N MET A 43 4.09 4.82 -3.99
CA MET A 43 3.75 4.05 -5.19
C MET A 43 4.52 2.73 -5.27
N ASN A 44 5.80 2.70 -4.85
CA ASN A 44 6.58 1.47 -4.79
C ASN A 44 6.01 0.47 -3.77
N ALA A 45 5.50 0.94 -2.63
CA ALA A 45 4.79 0.08 -1.68
C ALA A 45 3.51 -0.51 -2.31
N GLY A 46 2.76 0.30 -3.06
CA GLY A 46 1.61 -0.17 -3.85
C GLY A 46 1.97 -1.21 -4.91
N ILE A 47 3.07 -1.00 -5.66
CA ILE A 47 3.58 -2.00 -6.62
C ILE A 47 3.90 -3.32 -5.90
N ALA A 48 4.57 -3.26 -4.75
CA ALA A 48 4.88 -4.46 -3.95
C ALA A 48 3.60 -5.20 -3.51
N GLU A 49 2.57 -4.46 -3.09
CA GLU A 49 1.28 -5.02 -2.69
C GLU A 49 0.53 -5.64 -3.87
N GLN A 50 0.53 -5.02 -5.05
CA GLN A 50 -0.13 -5.57 -6.24
C GLN A 50 0.56 -6.84 -6.73
N VAL A 51 1.90 -6.83 -6.81
CA VAL A 51 2.69 -8.02 -7.19
C VAL A 51 2.43 -9.17 -6.23
N THR A 52 2.50 -8.92 -4.92
CA THR A 52 2.22 -9.95 -3.90
C THR A 52 0.76 -10.41 -3.99
N GLY A 53 -0.16 -9.47 -4.17
CA GLY A 53 -1.59 -9.70 -4.29
C GLY A 53 -1.98 -10.61 -5.45
N ALA A 54 -1.25 -10.59 -6.57
CA ALA A 54 -1.48 -11.49 -7.71
C ALA A 54 -1.33 -12.96 -7.30
N PHE A 55 -0.29 -13.30 -6.52
CA PHE A 55 -0.10 -14.65 -5.98
C PHE A 55 -1.11 -15.00 -4.87
N LEU A 56 -1.50 -14.03 -4.05
CA LEU A 56 -2.41 -14.26 -2.92
C LEU A 56 -3.89 -14.30 -3.31
N LYS A 57 -4.27 -13.80 -4.50
CA LYS A 57 -5.65 -13.80 -5.00
C LYS A 57 -6.27 -15.19 -4.90
N ILE A 58 -5.52 -16.23 -5.25
CA ILE A 58 -5.96 -17.64 -5.19
C ILE A 58 -6.38 -18.04 -3.77
N PHE A 59 -5.60 -17.64 -2.76
CA PHE A 59 -5.88 -17.99 -1.37
C PHE A 59 -7.11 -17.25 -0.83
N VAL A 60 -7.12 -15.92 -0.97
CA VAL A 60 -8.18 -15.06 -0.42
C VAL A 60 -9.53 -15.34 -1.08
N VAL A 61 -9.57 -15.32 -2.42
CA VAL A 61 -10.80 -15.58 -3.18
C VAL A 61 -11.18 -17.06 -3.11
N GLY A 62 -10.19 -17.95 -3.13
CA GLY A 62 -10.42 -19.39 -3.01
C GLY A 62 -11.08 -19.79 -1.69
N ILE A 63 -10.67 -19.19 -0.57
CA ILE A 63 -11.33 -19.42 0.72
C ILE A 63 -12.77 -18.91 0.70
N TYR A 64 -13.00 -17.69 0.19
CA TYR A 64 -14.36 -17.16 0.09
C TYR A 64 -15.26 -18.08 -0.75
N ILE A 65 -14.79 -18.52 -1.93
CA ILE A 65 -15.52 -19.45 -2.80
C ILE A 65 -15.74 -20.79 -2.10
N PHE A 66 -14.73 -21.33 -1.42
CA PHE A 66 -14.86 -22.60 -0.70
C PHE A 66 -15.96 -22.54 0.37
N ILE A 67 -15.98 -21.45 1.16
CA ILE A 67 -17.04 -21.24 2.15
C ILE A 67 -18.41 -21.08 1.48
N TYR A 68 -18.47 -20.28 0.41
CA TYR A 68 -19.70 -20.06 -0.35
C TYR A 68 -20.26 -21.36 -0.96
N GLU A 69 -19.42 -22.24 -1.51
CA GLU A 69 -19.90 -23.48 -2.15
C GLU A 69 -20.22 -24.61 -1.17
N ARG A 70 -19.56 -24.64 -0.01
CA ARG A 70 -19.68 -25.76 0.93
C ARG A 70 -20.50 -25.47 2.18
N PHE A 71 -20.56 -24.20 2.58
CA PHE A 71 -21.08 -23.83 3.90
C PHE A 71 -22.11 -22.69 3.87
N ARG A 72 -22.46 -22.12 2.72
CA ARG A 72 -23.47 -21.05 2.66
C ARG A 72 -24.82 -21.48 3.24
N LEU A 73 -25.44 -20.62 4.04
CA LEU A 73 -26.74 -20.85 4.68
C LEU A 73 -27.89 -20.75 3.68
N THR A 74 -27.77 -19.85 2.70
CA THR A 74 -28.73 -19.64 1.62
C THR A 74 -28.02 -19.18 0.35
N THR A 75 -28.75 -19.01 -0.75
CA THR A 75 -28.25 -18.41 -1.98
C THR A 75 -28.93 -17.06 -2.17
N VAL A 76 -28.16 -15.97 -2.06
CA VAL A 76 -28.70 -14.62 -2.25
C VAL A 76 -28.70 -14.29 -3.74
N GLY A 77 -29.86 -13.93 -4.30
CA GLY A 77 -30.00 -13.57 -5.72
C GLY A 77 -29.32 -12.24 -6.08
N THR A 78 -29.13 -11.95 -7.37
CA THR A 78 -28.30 -10.83 -7.87
C THR A 78 -29.06 -9.51 -8.14
N SER A 79 -30.18 -9.29 -7.45
CA SER A 79 -31.02 -8.08 -7.61
C SER A 79 -30.30 -6.79 -7.23
N PRO A 80 -30.75 -5.59 -7.70
CA PRO A 80 -30.14 -4.32 -7.32
C PRO A 80 -30.07 -4.08 -5.80
N ILE A 81 -31.09 -4.49 -5.05
CA ILE A 81 -31.08 -4.38 -3.58
C ILE A 81 -30.00 -5.27 -2.97
N THR A 82 -29.74 -6.45 -3.54
CA THR A 82 -28.64 -7.32 -3.09
C THR A 82 -27.29 -6.62 -3.24
N TRP A 83 -27.04 -5.95 -4.37
CA TRP A 83 -25.80 -5.20 -4.58
C TRP A 83 -25.61 -4.10 -3.54
N ILE A 84 -26.68 -3.37 -3.20
CA ILE A 84 -26.65 -2.33 -2.16
C ILE A 84 -26.39 -2.95 -0.79
N LEU A 85 -27.10 -4.02 -0.43
CA LEU A 85 -26.90 -4.73 0.84
C LEU A 85 -25.48 -5.28 0.96
N LEU A 86 -24.93 -5.84 -0.12
CA LEU A 86 -23.55 -6.29 -0.16
C LEU A 86 -22.58 -5.12 -0.03
N PHE A 87 -22.82 -4.00 -0.70
CA PHE A 87 -22.01 -2.80 -0.54
C PHE A 87 -21.95 -2.33 0.91
N VAL A 88 -23.10 -2.24 1.58
CA VAL A 88 -23.15 -1.89 3.01
C VAL A 88 -22.45 -2.96 3.86
N GLY A 89 -22.64 -4.24 3.55
CA GLY A 89 -22.03 -5.36 4.26
C GLY A 89 -20.50 -5.40 4.15
N VAL A 90 -19.94 -5.23 2.94
CA VAL A 90 -18.49 -5.16 2.73
C VAL A 90 -17.92 -3.95 3.47
N ASP A 91 -18.61 -2.81 3.49
CA ASP A 91 -18.12 -1.61 4.19
C ASP A 91 -18.13 -1.80 5.72
N PHE A 92 -19.16 -2.46 6.24
CA PHE A 92 -19.27 -2.81 7.65
C PHE A 92 -18.15 -3.76 8.09
N PHE A 93 -17.88 -4.82 7.32
CA PHE A 93 -16.79 -5.75 7.64
C PHE A 93 -15.41 -5.11 7.43
N TYR A 94 -15.29 -4.18 6.47
CA TYR A 94 -14.09 -3.34 6.35
C TYR A 94 -13.87 -2.49 7.60
N TYR A 95 -14.90 -1.83 8.15
CA TYR A 95 -14.77 -1.05 9.39
C TYR A 95 -14.18 -1.90 10.54
N TRP A 96 -14.68 -3.12 10.74
CA TRP A 96 -14.17 -4.01 11.79
C TRP A 96 -12.76 -4.50 11.53
N PHE A 97 -12.45 -4.88 10.30
CA PHE A 97 -11.08 -5.19 9.91
C PHE A 97 -10.16 -4.01 10.22
N HIS A 98 -10.54 -2.82 9.76
CA HIS A 98 -9.71 -1.63 9.83
C HIS A 98 -9.49 -1.18 11.27
N ARG A 99 -10.53 -1.19 12.10
CA ARG A 99 -10.40 -0.96 13.55
C ARG A 99 -9.45 -1.96 14.21
N PHE A 100 -9.63 -3.26 13.96
CA PHE A 100 -8.74 -4.27 14.54
C PHE A 100 -7.32 -4.20 13.97
N ALA A 101 -7.15 -3.70 12.74
CA ALA A 101 -5.84 -3.42 12.20
C ALA A 101 -5.10 -2.32 12.96
N HIS A 102 -5.79 -1.42 13.66
CA HIS A 102 -5.16 -0.43 14.55
C HIS A 102 -5.03 -0.94 16.00
N GLU A 103 -5.97 -1.77 16.47
CA GLU A 103 -6.00 -2.24 17.87
C GLU A 103 -5.23 -3.56 18.13
N ILE A 104 -4.86 -4.32 17.10
CA ILE A 104 -4.17 -5.61 17.21
C ILE A 104 -2.78 -5.52 16.56
N ASN A 105 -1.73 -5.70 17.34
CA ASN A 105 -0.33 -5.56 16.91
C ASN A 105 0.01 -6.37 15.64
N PHE A 106 -0.46 -7.61 15.55
CA PHE A 106 -0.25 -8.45 14.38
C PHE A 106 -0.95 -7.87 13.12
N LEU A 107 -2.22 -7.46 13.22
CA LEU A 107 -2.93 -6.90 12.07
C LEU A 107 -2.36 -5.52 11.69
N TRP A 108 -1.91 -4.74 12.67
CA TRP A 108 -1.18 -3.50 12.45
C TRP A 108 0.07 -3.73 11.61
N GLY A 109 0.78 -4.84 11.76
CA GLY A 109 1.94 -5.12 10.90
C GLY A 109 1.62 -5.22 9.41
N GLY A 110 0.39 -5.60 9.04
CA GLY A 110 -0.08 -5.56 7.66
C GLY A 110 -0.51 -4.17 7.20
N HIS A 111 -0.97 -3.33 8.12
CA HIS A 111 -1.63 -2.05 7.80
C HIS A 111 -0.76 -0.81 8.04
N VAL A 112 0.22 -0.89 8.95
CA VAL A 112 1.17 0.17 9.33
C VAL A 112 1.82 0.83 8.12
N VAL A 113 2.07 0.04 7.07
CA VAL A 113 2.66 0.53 5.82
C VAL A 113 1.87 1.71 5.28
N HIS A 114 0.55 1.66 5.32
CA HIS A 114 -0.34 2.71 4.86
C HIS A 114 -0.15 4.04 5.62
N HIS A 115 0.13 3.96 6.92
CA HIS A 115 0.29 5.12 7.80
C HIS A 115 1.72 5.67 7.86
N GLN A 116 2.69 5.02 7.25
CA GLN A 116 4.11 5.41 7.37
C GLN A 116 4.48 6.72 6.65
N SER A 117 3.70 7.18 5.67
CA SER A 117 4.00 8.43 4.97
C SER A 117 3.84 9.63 5.90
N GLU A 118 4.81 10.54 5.86
CA GLU A 118 4.81 11.78 6.64
C GLU A 118 4.24 12.97 5.85
N GLU A 119 3.82 12.72 4.60
CA GLU A 119 3.00 13.61 3.79
C GLU A 119 1.57 13.06 3.68
N TYR A 120 0.63 13.89 3.24
CA TYR A 120 -0.73 13.45 2.98
C TYR A 120 -1.27 14.06 1.70
N ASN A 121 -1.47 13.20 0.70
CA ASN A 121 -1.88 13.52 -0.66
C ASN A 121 -2.31 12.22 -1.37
N LEU A 122 -2.80 12.31 -2.62
CA LEU A 122 -3.39 11.16 -3.33
C LEU A 122 -2.42 9.99 -3.53
N SER A 123 -1.10 10.21 -3.50
CA SER A 123 -0.14 9.10 -3.58
C SER A 123 -0.18 8.19 -2.36
N VAL A 124 -0.60 8.69 -1.19
CA VAL A 124 -0.71 7.91 0.06
C VAL A 124 -1.74 6.79 -0.07
N ALA A 125 -2.80 6.99 -0.87
CA ALA A 125 -3.77 5.94 -1.18
C ALA A 125 -3.10 4.69 -1.78
N LEU A 126 -2.01 4.88 -2.52
CA LEU A 126 -1.26 3.81 -3.17
C LEU A 126 -0.23 3.16 -2.24
N ARG A 127 0.02 3.72 -1.05
CA ARG A 127 0.91 3.13 -0.06
C ARG A 127 0.19 1.99 0.66
N GLN A 128 0.31 0.77 0.17
CA GLN A 128 -0.39 -0.39 0.72
C GLN A 128 0.56 -1.45 1.27
N GLY A 129 0.11 -2.18 2.29
CA GLY A 129 0.87 -3.28 2.88
C GLY A 129 0.69 -4.59 2.12
N ALA A 130 1.79 -5.19 1.69
CA ALA A 130 1.79 -6.43 0.90
C ALA A 130 1.18 -7.63 1.66
N PHE A 131 1.21 -7.59 2.99
CA PHE A 131 0.69 -8.66 3.85
C PHE A 131 -0.72 -8.40 4.38
N GLN A 132 -1.31 -7.23 4.11
CA GLN A 132 -2.62 -6.84 4.68
C GLN A 132 -3.72 -7.87 4.37
N LYS A 133 -3.72 -8.41 3.15
CA LYS A 133 -4.70 -9.38 2.66
C LYS A 133 -4.73 -10.69 3.45
N PHE A 134 -3.63 -11.10 4.09
CA PHE A 134 -3.61 -12.29 4.96
C PHE A 134 -4.43 -12.12 6.23
N GLY A 135 -4.56 -10.89 6.73
CA GLY A 135 -5.35 -10.60 7.93
C GLY A 135 -6.79 -10.21 7.62
N SER A 136 -7.03 -9.50 6.51
CA SER A 136 -8.34 -8.90 6.24
C SER A 136 -9.39 -9.89 5.73
N PHE A 137 -9.00 -10.97 5.03
CA PHE A 137 -9.96 -11.86 4.37
C PHE A 137 -10.97 -12.50 5.34
N ILE A 138 -10.55 -12.79 6.57
CA ILE A 138 -11.39 -13.46 7.58
C ILE A 138 -12.64 -12.65 7.93
N PHE A 139 -12.55 -11.33 7.86
CA PHE A 139 -13.66 -10.43 8.16
C PHE A 139 -14.77 -10.51 7.12
N TYR A 140 -14.47 -10.95 5.90
CA TYR A 140 -15.44 -11.07 4.81
C TYR A 140 -16.07 -12.47 4.71
N VAL A 141 -15.54 -13.47 5.44
CA VAL A 141 -16.10 -14.83 5.49
C VAL A 141 -17.60 -14.87 5.83
N PRO A 142 -18.12 -14.04 6.76
CA PRO A 142 -19.56 -14.02 7.02
C PRO A 142 -20.42 -13.71 5.79
N LEU A 143 -19.94 -12.91 4.83
CA LEU A 143 -20.69 -12.62 3.59
C LEU A 143 -20.81 -13.87 2.70
N ALA A 144 -19.73 -14.67 2.60
CA ALA A 144 -19.76 -15.95 1.91
C ALA A 144 -20.72 -16.92 2.61
N TRP A 145 -20.68 -16.93 3.95
CA TRP A 145 -21.53 -17.80 4.77
C TRP A 145 -23.02 -17.45 4.65
N ILE A 146 -23.37 -16.17 4.58
CA ILE A 146 -24.74 -15.72 4.30
C ILE A 146 -25.18 -16.16 2.90
N GLY A 147 -24.26 -16.20 1.93
CA GLY A 147 -24.53 -16.64 0.56
C GLY A 147 -24.51 -15.52 -0.47
N PHE A 148 -23.72 -14.47 -0.26
CA PHE A 148 -23.44 -13.48 -1.31
C PHE A 148 -22.45 -14.04 -2.33
N ASP A 149 -22.84 -13.95 -3.60
CA ASP A 149 -22.08 -14.45 -4.73
C ASP A 149 -20.62 -13.91 -4.75
N PRO A 150 -19.61 -14.77 -4.99
CA PRO A 150 -18.20 -14.37 -5.02
C PRO A 150 -17.86 -13.29 -6.06
N VAL A 151 -18.49 -13.28 -7.23
CA VAL A 151 -18.25 -12.24 -8.25
C VAL A 151 -18.75 -10.91 -7.74
N MET A 152 -19.96 -10.88 -7.17
CA MET A 152 -20.50 -9.67 -6.56
C MET A 152 -19.57 -9.12 -5.47
N PHE A 153 -19.05 -9.99 -4.59
CA PHE A 153 -18.12 -9.61 -3.54
C PHE A 153 -16.83 -8.99 -4.11
N ILE A 154 -16.23 -9.61 -5.13
CA ILE A 154 -15.02 -9.10 -5.78
C ILE A 154 -15.27 -7.74 -6.42
N VAL A 155 -16.39 -7.55 -7.11
CA VAL A 155 -16.73 -6.27 -7.74
C VAL A 155 -16.96 -5.18 -6.70
N VAL A 156 -17.77 -5.44 -5.67
CA VAL A 156 -18.05 -4.47 -4.60
C VAL A 156 -16.77 -4.08 -3.84
N SER A 157 -15.91 -5.05 -3.52
CA SER A 157 -14.65 -4.79 -2.82
C SER A 157 -13.73 -3.86 -3.62
N GLN A 158 -13.68 -4.01 -4.94
CA GLN A 158 -12.93 -3.11 -5.82
C GLN A 158 -13.54 -1.70 -5.83
N ILE A 159 -14.86 -1.58 -5.93
CA ILE A 159 -15.55 -0.27 -5.91
C ILE A 159 -15.27 0.48 -4.60
N GLN A 160 -15.29 -0.22 -3.45
CA GLN A 160 -14.94 0.39 -2.17
C GLN A 160 -13.47 0.82 -2.08
N THR A 161 -12.56 0.02 -2.65
CA THR A 161 -11.15 0.40 -2.75
C THR A 161 -10.99 1.66 -3.60
N LEU A 162 -11.72 1.77 -4.71
CA LEU A 162 -11.73 2.96 -5.56
C LEU A 162 -12.30 4.19 -4.82
N TYR A 163 -13.34 4.01 -4.00
CA TYR A 163 -13.86 5.07 -3.16
C TYR A 163 -12.80 5.61 -2.19
N GLN A 164 -12.02 4.72 -1.58
CA GLN A 164 -11.01 5.12 -0.60
C GLN A 164 -9.82 5.89 -1.21
N PHE A 165 -9.64 5.87 -2.54
CA PHE A 165 -8.58 6.64 -3.18
C PHE A 165 -8.73 8.16 -2.98
N TRP A 166 -9.90 8.73 -3.30
CA TRP A 166 -10.05 10.19 -3.41
C TRP A 166 -10.07 10.92 -2.07
N ILE A 167 -10.32 10.22 -0.97
CA ILE A 167 -10.29 10.78 0.40
C ILE A 167 -8.86 11.07 0.91
N HIS A 168 -7.83 10.66 0.18
CA HIS A 168 -6.43 10.96 0.49
C HIS A 168 -5.99 12.31 -0.04
N THR A 169 -6.56 13.40 0.46
CA THR A 169 -6.20 14.74 -0.02
C THR A 169 -6.27 15.80 1.07
N LYS A 170 -5.38 16.78 0.98
CA LYS A 170 -5.46 18.06 1.71
C LYS A 170 -6.05 19.18 0.86
N THR A 171 -6.29 18.93 -0.42
CA THR A 171 -6.81 19.93 -1.37
C THR A 171 -8.27 20.25 -1.12
N ILE A 172 -9.03 19.26 -0.65
CA ILE A 172 -10.42 19.41 -0.20
C ILE A 172 -10.39 19.53 1.31
N ASP A 173 -10.79 20.68 1.86
CA ASP A 173 -10.87 20.90 3.30
C ASP A 173 -12.05 20.10 3.89
N LYS A 174 -13.28 20.64 3.86
CA LYS A 174 -14.48 19.97 4.38
C LYS A 174 -15.59 19.92 3.35
N LEU A 175 -16.40 18.88 3.42
CA LEU A 175 -17.61 18.74 2.60
C LEU A 175 -18.84 19.25 3.37
N PRO A 176 -19.98 19.48 2.69
CA PRO A 176 -21.22 19.86 3.35
C PRO A 176 -21.59 18.88 4.47
N ALA A 177 -22.09 19.40 5.59
CA ALA A 177 -22.32 18.63 6.82
C ALA A 177 -23.14 17.33 6.63
N PRO A 178 -24.18 17.27 5.77
CA PRO A 178 -24.89 16.00 5.53
C PRO A 178 -24.00 14.92 4.90
N VAL A 179 -23.07 15.31 4.02
CA VAL A 179 -22.11 14.39 3.40
C VAL A 179 -21.12 13.90 4.45
N GLU A 180 -20.54 14.80 5.25
CA GLU A 180 -19.63 14.42 6.34
C GLU A 180 -20.33 13.66 7.50
N TYR A 181 -21.65 13.70 7.56
CA TYR A 181 -22.36 12.92 8.56
C TYR A 181 -22.40 11.42 8.19
N ILE A 182 -22.56 11.12 6.89
CA ILE A 182 -22.80 9.77 6.37
C ILE A 182 -21.52 9.13 5.83
N PHE A 183 -20.74 9.89 5.06
CA PHE A 183 -19.63 9.38 4.29
C PHE A 183 -18.29 9.68 4.95
N ASN A 184 -17.33 8.79 4.75
CA ASN A 184 -15.93 9.09 5.01
C ASN A 184 -15.46 10.12 3.98
N THR A 185 -14.76 11.15 4.43
CA THR A 185 -14.39 12.31 3.60
C THR A 185 -12.92 12.63 3.82
N PRO A 186 -12.32 13.53 3.01
CA PRO A 186 -10.92 13.90 3.21
C PRO A 186 -10.60 14.39 4.62
N SER A 187 -11.49 15.15 5.26
CA SER A 187 -11.29 15.64 6.63
C SER A 187 -11.25 14.51 7.67
N HIS A 188 -12.17 13.54 7.57
CA HIS A 188 -12.18 12.38 8.45
C HIS A 188 -10.95 11.49 8.25
N HIS A 189 -10.54 11.30 7.00
CA HIS A 189 -9.41 10.42 6.69
C HIS A 189 -8.06 11.08 7.00
N ARG A 190 -7.95 12.42 6.92
CA ARG A 190 -6.80 13.14 7.49
C ARG A 190 -6.64 12.83 8.97
N VAL A 191 -7.71 12.92 9.76
CA VAL A 191 -7.68 12.55 11.18
C VAL A 191 -7.23 11.11 11.36
N HIS A 192 -7.76 10.18 10.58
CA HIS A 192 -7.39 8.77 10.63
C HIS A 192 -5.88 8.53 10.43
N HIS A 193 -5.25 9.26 9.50
CA HIS A 193 -3.81 9.20 9.26
C HIS A 193 -2.97 10.00 10.26
N GLY A 194 -3.60 10.68 11.21
CA GLY A 194 -2.91 11.50 12.20
C GLY A 194 -2.23 10.69 13.29
N ARG A 195 -0.99 11.06 13.61
CA ARG A 195 -0.28 10.55 14.81
C ARG A 195 -0.39 11.48 16.02
N ASN A 196 -1.18 12.56 15.93
CA ASN A 196 -1.51 13.38 17.09
C ASN A 196 -2.19 12.47 18.13
N PRO A 197 -1.85 12.56 19.44
CA PRO A 197 -2.46 11.71 20.46
C PRO A 197 -4.01 11.71 20.46
N LYS A 198 -4.65 12.83 20.08
CA LYS A 198 -6.11 12.96 19.98
C LYS A 198 -6.73 12.20 18.80
N TYR A 199 -5.94 11.93 17.77
CA TYR A 199 -6.39 11.35 16.50
C TYR A 199 -6.06 9.86 16.35
N LEU A 200 -5.29 9.29 17.28
CA LEU A 200 -4.97 7.85 17.29
C LEU A 200 -6.22 6.98 17.42
N ASP A 201 -6.28 5.91 16.64
CA ASP A 201 -7.34 4.90 16.64
C ASP A 201 -8.73 5.53 16.47
N ARG A 202 -8.86 6.41 15.47
CA ARG A 202 -10.11 7.10 15.10
C ARG A 202 -10.42 6.96 13.62
N ASN A 203 -11.72 7.08 13.28
CA ASN A 203 -12.24 7.17 11.92
C ASN A 203 -11.84 5.99 11.00
N HIS A 204 -12.28 4.79 11.32
CA HIS A 204 -11.94 3.55 10.60
C HIS A 204 -12.88 3.21 9.43
N GLY A 205 -13.96 3.97 9.21
CA GLY A 205 -14.90 3.74 8.10
C GLY A 205 -14.20 3.82 6.75
N GLY A 206 -14.51 2.89 5.83
CA GLY A 206 -13.99 2.95 4.46
C GLY A 206 -14.75 3.97 3.63
N THR A 207 -16.03 3.68 3.39
CA THR A 207 -16.98 4.54 2.68
C THR A 207 -17.88 5.30 3.63
N PHE A 208 -18.41 4.64 4.66
CA PHE A 208 -19.35 5.26 5.59
C PHE A 208 -18.67 5.58 6.92
N ILE A 209 -18.71 6.85 7.32
CA ILE A 209 -18.24 7.29 8.65
C ILE A 209 -19.27 6.98 9.74
N ILE A 210 -20.48 6.56 9.36
CA ILE A 210 -21.55 6.24 10.28
C ILE A 210 -21.16 5.14 11.28
N TRP A 211 -20.31 4.19 10.88
CA TRP A 211 -19.82 3.13 11.75
C TRP A 211 -19.01 3.70 12.91
N ASP A 212 -18.12 4.66 12.64
CA ASP A 212 -17.36 5.33 13.69
C ASP A 212 -18.26 6.09 14.68
N ARG A 213 -19.35 6.67 14.20
CA ARG A 213 -20.34 7.34 15.06
C ARG A 213 -21.09 6.33 15.93
N MET A 214 -21.51 5.21 15.34
CA MET A 214 -22.25 4.15 16.04
C MET A 214 -21.39 3.43 17.08
N PHE A 215 -20.12 3.19 16.79
CA PHE A 215 -19.20 2.41 17.63
C PHE A 215 -18.21 3.27 18.43
N GLY A 216 -18.41 4.60 18.44
CA GLY A 216 -17.71 5.53 19.33
C GLY A 216 -16.24 5.82 18.97
N THR A 217 -15.85 5.65 17.70
CA THR A 217 -14.50 5.93 17.21
C THR A 217 -14.41 7.19 16.33
N PHE A 218 -15.50 7.94 16.21
CA PHE A 218 -15.53 9.18 15.43
C PHE A 218 -14.76 10.31 16.10
N GLN A 219 -13.91 10.98 15.34
CA GLN A 219 -13.22 12.21 15.74
C GLN A 219 -13.22 13.22 14.60
N LYS A 220 -13.64 14.45 14.91
CA LYS A 220 -13.61 15.56 13.96
C LYS A 220 -12.19 16.12 13.82
N GLU A 221 -11.86 16.62 12.63
CA GLU A 221 -10.65 17.42 12.40
C GLU A 221 -10.82 18.83 13.00
N GLU A 222 -10.07 19.09 14.06
CA GLU A 222 -10.15 20.32 14.88
C GLU A 222 -8.81 21.07 14.96
N GLU A 223 -7.70 20.33 14.99
CA GLU A 223 -6.33 20.82 14.91
C GLU A 223 -5.61 20.27 13.68
N GLU A 224 -4.53 20.95 13.26
CA GLU A 224 -3.72 20.51 12.13
C GLU A 224 -3.10 19.13 12.41
N VAL A 225 -3.25 18.24 11.43
CA VAL A 225 -2.83 16.85 11.54
C VAL A 225 -1.34 16.69 11.23
N VAL A 226 -0.63 15.99 12.11
CA VAL A 226 0.74 15.50 11.88
C VAL A 226 0.65 14.05 11.40
N TYR A 227 1.25 13.75 10.25
CA TYR A 227 1.22 12.41 9.64
C TYR A 227 2.46 11.57 9.98
N GLY A 228 2.44 10.31 9.53
CA GLY A 228 3.42 9.29 9.82
C GLY A 228 3.02 8.42 11.00
N ILE A 229 3.92 7.54 11.43
CA ILE A 229 3.72 6.68 12.60
C ILE A 229 4.49 7.22 13.82
N THR A 230 4.12 6.74 15.01
CA THR A 230 4.71 7.17 16.30
C THR A 230 6.20 6.81 16.42
N LYS A 231 6.62 5.71 15.77
CA LYS A 231 8.03 5.35 15.56
C LYS A 231 8.37 5.47 14.06
N PRO A 232 8.90 6.61 13.59
CA PRO A 232 9.10 6.86 12.16
C PRO A 232 9.96 5.80 11.47
N LEU A 233 9.58 5.42 10.24
CA LEU A 233 10.27 4.38 9.45
C LEU A 233 11.72 4.81 9.07
N ARG A 234 11.92 6.10 8.78
CA ARG A 234 13.22 6.70 8.40
C ARG A 234 13.93 5.95 7.26
N THR A 235 13.18 5.52 6.24
CA THR A 235 13.74 4.96 5.00
C THR A 235 12.76 5.09 3.82
N TRP A 236 13.31 5.24 2.60
CA TRP A 236 12.56 5.18 1.33
C TRP A 236 12.50 3.76 0.75
N ASN A 237 13.19 2.80 1.34
CA ASN A 237 13.24 1.42 0.86
C ASN A 237 11.86 0.73 1.04
N PRO A 238 11.18 0.34 -0.05
CA PRO A 238 9.85 -0.23 0.02
C PRO A 238 9.81 -1.60 0.70
N ILE A 239 10.91 -2.36 0.74
CA ILE A 239 10.96 -3.65 1.44
C ILE A 239 11.04 -3.45 2.94
N ARG A 240 11.92 -2.53 3.39
CA ARG A 240 12.00 -2.16 4.80
C ARG A 240 10.67 -1.62 5.31
N ALA A 241 9.96 -0.83 4.51
CA ALA A 241 8.60 -0.38 4.84
C ALA A 241 7.66 -1.55 5.20
N GLN A 242 7.76 -2.65 4.45
CA GLN A 242 6.91 -3.85 4.63
C GLN A 242 7.36 -4.73 5.82
N VAL A 243 8.67 -4.80 6.13
CA VAL A 243 9.20 -5.83 7.06
C VAL A 243 9.76 -5.29 8.37
N ASP A 244 10.11 -4.00 8.47
CA ASP A 244 10.79 -3.45 9.65
C ASP A 244 9.93 -3.56 10.92
N PHE A 245 8.62 -3.32 10.79
CA PHE A 245 7.69 -3.51 11.90
C PHE A 245 7.66 -4.98 12.37
N TRP A 246 7.56 -5.92 11.44
CA TRP A 246 7.54 -7.35 11.76
C TRP A 246 8.84 -7.79 12.42
N ARG A 247 9.99 -7.33 11.91
CA ARG A 247 11.29 -7.57 12.51
C ARG A 247 11.31 -7.11 13.97
N ASP A 248 10.81 -5.91 14.23
CA ASP A 248 10.77 -5.35 15.58
C ASP A 248 9.84 -6.18 16.49
N LEU A 249 8.63 -6.52 16.03
CA LEU A 249 7.70 -7.39 16.75
C LEU A 249 8.30 -8.78 17.05
N PHE A 250 8.96 -9.41 16.08
CA PHE A 250 9.66 -10.68 16.28
C PHE A 250 10.83 -10.55 17.27
N SER A 251 11.57 -9.43 17.23
CA SER A 251 12.60 -9.15 18.23
C SER A 251 12.01 -9.09 19.64
N ASP A 252 10.90 -8.39 19.83
CA ASP A 252 10.23 -8.29 21.13
C ASP A 252 9.67 -9.63 21.61
N LEU A 253 9.12 -10.44 20.69
CA LEU A 253 8.70 -11.82 20.97
C LEU A 253 9.86 -12.71 21.43
N THR A 254 11.06 -12.55 20.84
CA THR A 254 12.24 -13.33 21.24
C THR A 254 12.80 -12.93 22.60
N LYS A 255 12.69 -11.65 22.96
CA LYS A 255 13.14 -11.11 24.26
C LYS A 255 12.15 -11.38 25.39
N THR A 256 10.88 -11.58 25.06
CA THR A 256 9.82 -11.84 26.04
C THR A 256 9.91 -13.28 26.57
N ARG A 257 9.94 -13.45 27.90
CA ARG A 257 10.10 -14.76 28.54
C ARG A 257 8.78 -15.49 28.70
N SER A 258 7.74 -14.77 29.10
CA SER A 258 6.41 -15.33 29.37
C SER A 258 5.65 -15.64 28.07
N TRP A 259 5.18 -16.89 27.91
CA TRP A 259 4.30 -17.26 26.80
C TRP A 259 3.00 -16.46 26.77
N GLY A 260 2.45 -16.13 27.94
CA GLY A 260 1.25 -15.29 28.03
C GLY A 260 1.50 -13.88 27.50
N ASP A 261 2.68 -13.31 27.77
CA ASP A 261 3.02 -11.98 27.28
C ASP A 261 3.41 -11.99 25.80
N LYS A 262 3.94 -13.10 25.27
CA LYS A 262 4.10 -13.29 23.82
C LYS A 262 2.76 -13.25 23.08
N ILE A 263 1.74 -13.92 23.62
CA ILE A 263 0.39 -13.86 23.03
C ILE A 263 -0.13 -12.42 23.10
N LYS A 264 0.00 -11.75 24.26
CA LYS A 264 -0.42 -10.34 24.41
C LYS A 264 0.32 -9.42 23.44
N LEU A 265 1.62 -9.62 23.18
CA LEU A 265 2.37 -8.84 22.19
C LEU A 265 1.74 -8.94 20.80
N LEU A 266 1.16 -10.08 20.43
CA LEU A 266 0.50 -10.26 19.14
C LEU A 266 -0.90 -9.62 19.09
N VAL A 267 -1.66 -9.68 20.19
CA VAL A 267 -3.09 -9.35 20.21
C VAL A 267 -3.47 -8.03 20.87
N LYS A 268 -2.58 -7.42 21.65
CA LYS A 268 -2.79 -6.10 22.26
C LYS A 268 -2.43 -4.97 21.29
N PRO A 269 -2.79 -3.71 21.58
CA PRO A 269 -2.43 -2.58 20.73
C PRO A 269 -0.91 -2.42 20.54
N PRO A 270 -0.45 -1.83 19.43
CA PRO A 270 0.98 -1.68 19.12
C PRO A 270 1.81 -0.95 20.18
N GLY A 271 1.18 -0.11 21.01
CA GLY A 271 1.82 0.56 22.14
C GLY A 271 2.05 -0.31 23.37
N TRP A 272 1.50 -1.54 23.43
CA TRP A 272 1.64 -2.42 24.58
C TRP A 272 2.94 -3.21 24.53
N LEU A 273 3.74 -3.12 25.59
CA LEU A 273 4.90 -3.98 25.84
C LEU A 273 4.77 -4.62 27.23
N PRO A 274 5.33 -5.83 27.44
CA PRO A 274 5.43 -6.41 28.77
C PRO A 274 6.33 -5.59 29.68
N GLN A 275 6.16 -5.71 31.00
CA GLN A 275 6.93 -4.94 31.98
C GLN A 275 8.45 -5.17 31.87
N GLU A 276 8.86 -6.38 31.51
CA GLU A 276 10.27 -6.70 31.26
C GLU A 276 10.89 -5.96 30.06
N LEU A 277 10.06 -5.43 29.16
CA LEU A 277 10.48 -4.60 28.03
C LEU A 277 10.16 -3.10 28.23
N GLY A 278 9.82 -2.68 29.45
CA GLY A 278 9.56 -1.28 29.81
C GLY A 278 8.08 -0.89 29.91
N GLY A 279 7.16 -1.82 29.70
CA GLY A 279 5.73 -1.58 29.84
C GLY A 279 5.10 -0.76 28.70
N PRO A 280 3.79 -0.45 28.77
CA PRO A 280 3.09 0.28 27.71
C PRO A 280 3.71 1.64 27.40
N MET A 281 3.90 1.91 26.11
CA MET A 281 4.49 3.16 25.61
C MET A 281 3.46 4.30 25.63
N SER A 282 3.86 5.46 26.14
CA SER A 282 3.10 6.71 26.00
C SER A 282 3.42 7.39 24.67
N VAL A 283 2.40 7.86 23.96
CA VAL A 283 2.62 8.65 22.74
C VAL A 283 2.90 10.10 23.10
N PRO A 284 4.07 10.66 22.75
CA PRO A 284 4.38 12.05 23.07
C PRO A 284 3.48 13.01 22.27
N PRO A 285 3.16 14.20 22.83
CA PRO A 285 2.53 15.26 22.06
C PRO A 285 3.37 15.63 20.84
N VAL A 286 2.71 15.86 19.70
CA VAL A 286 3.38 16.25 18.46
C VAL A 286 2.61 17.38 17.79
N THR A 287 3.35 18.35 17.28
CA THR A 287 2.86 19.46 16.46
C THR A 287 3.64 19.52 15.16
N ILE A 288 3.17 20.29 14.18
CA ILE A 288 3.91 20.54 12.94
C ILE A 288 5.30 21.13 13.22
N ALA A 289 5.42 22.02 14.22
CA ALA A 289 6.68 22.66 14.58
C ALA A 289 7.71 21.67 15.17
N THR A 290 7.25 20.62 15.84
CA THR A 290 8.12 19.60 16.45
C THR A 290 8.33 18.38 15.56
N ALA A 291 7.53 18.23 14.50
CA ALA A 291 7.57 17.07 13.63
C ALA A 291 8.76 17.16 12.66
N GLU A 292 9.80 16.39 12.95
CA GLU A 292 10.91 16.19 12.02
C GLU A 292 10.54 15.10 11.00
N LYS A 293 10.43 15.49 9.73
CA LYS A 293 10.17 14.54 8.64
C LYS A 293 11.48 13.96 8.11
N TYR A 294 11.49 12.67 7.82
CA TYR A 294 12.56 12.00 7.10
C TYR A 294 12.79 12.66 5.75
N ALA A 295 14.04 13.02 5.47
CA ALA A 295 14.46 13.60 4.21
C ALA A 295 15.87 13.14 3.89
N THR A 296 16.11 12.87 2.60
CA THR A 296 17.45 12.66 2.06
C THR A 296 17.70 13.70 0.99
N THR A 297 18.96 14.03 0.76
CA THR A 297 19.35 14.99 -0.27
C THR A 297 20.15 14.29 -1.34
N VAL A 298 19.61 14.28 -2.56
CA VAL A 298 20.27 13.77 -3.75
C VAL A 298 20.27 14.83 -4.85
N PRO A 299 21.24 14.81 -5.79
CA PRO A 299 21.25 15.74 -6.91
C PRO A 299 19.96 15.63 -7.74
N ALA A 300 19.46 16.76 -8.25
CA ALA A 300 18.25 16.79 -9.07
C ALA A 300 18.31 15.83 -10.28
N ARG A 301 19.49 15.66 -10.88
CA ARG A 301 19.72 14.69 -11.97
C ARG A 301 19.44 13.24 -11.55
N LEU A 302 19.76 12.86 -10.32
CA LEU A 302 19.46 11.52 -9.79
C LEU A 302 17.95 11.37 -9.51
N ASN A 303 17.27 12.44 -9.05
CA ASN A 303 15.81 12.43 -8.92
C ASN A 303 15.12 12.15 -10.27
N TYR A 304 15.54 12.82 -11.35
CA TYR A 304 15.00 12.57 -12.68
C TYR A 304 15.29 11.14 -13.15
N TYR A 305 16.51 10.65 -12.93
CA TYR A 305 16.88 9.27 -13.25
C TYR A 305 15.96 8.25 -12.55
N VAL A 306 15.81 8.35 -11.22
CA VAL A 306 14.96 7.44 -10.45
C VAL A 306 13.51 7.54 -10.88
N PHE A 307 13.01 8.75 -11.15
CA PHE A 307 11.64 8.93 -11.65
C PHE A 307 11.44 8.25 -13.02
N THR A 308 12.39 8.37 -13.95
CA THR A 308 12.32 7.67 -15.23
C THR A 308 12.33 6.15 -15.06
N GLN A 309 13.20 5.61 -14.21
CA GLN A 309 13.21 4.17 -13.90
C GLN A 309 11.91 3.72 -13.24
N PHE A 310 11.32 4.55 -12.38
CA PHE A 310 10.01 4.32 -11.78
C PHE A 310 8.89 4.21 -12.83
N VAL A 311 8.87 5.09 -13.83
CA VAL A 311 7.87 5.02 -14.92
C VAL A 311 8.03 3.74 -15.75
N ILE A 312 9.28 3.33 -16.03
CA ILE A 312 9.55 2.08 -16.75
C ILE A 312 9.06 0.87 -15.94
N ILE A 313 9.38 0.80 -14.65
CA ILE A 313 8.96 -0.34 -13.82
C ILE A 313 7.44 -0.37 -13.61
N LEU A 314 6.78 0.78 -13.60
CA LEU A 314 5.32 0.86 -13.60
C LEU A 314 4.71 0.26 -14.88
N GLY A 315 5.33 0.50 -16.04
CA GLY A 315 4.95 -0.12 -17.31
C GLY A 315 5.12 -1.65 -17.29
N ILE A 316 6.28 -2.12 -16.82
CA ILE A 316 6.57 -3.56 -16.65
C ILE A 316 5.59 -4.22 -15.67
N THR A 317 5.29 -3.56 -14.56
CA THR A 317 4.33 -4.04 -13.56
C THR A 317 2.92 -4.14 -14.14
N SER A 318 2.48 -3.12 -14.88
CA SER A 318 1.19 -3.16 -15.57
C SER A 318 1.10 -4.34 -16.54
N TYR A 319 2.12 -4.53 -17.38
CA TYR A 319 2.19 -5.67 -18.30
C TYR A 319 2.11 -7.01 -17.56
N PHE A 320 2.91 -7.16 -16.49
CA PHE A 320 2.88 -8.35 -15.65
C PHE A 320 1.49 -8.64 -15.06
N LEU A 321 0.81 -7.63 -14.51
CA LEU A 321 -0.51 -7.81 -13.90
C LEU A 321 -1.60 -8.17 -14.93
N PHE A 322 -1.53 -7.63 -16.15
CA PHE A 322 -2.47 -7.96 -17.21
C PHE A 322 -2.26 -9.35 -17.82
N SER A 323 -1.01 -9.85 -17.82
CA SER A 323 -0.65 -11.14 -18.40
C SER A 323 -0.38 -12.24 -17.35
N PHE A 324 -0.64 -11.96 -16.06
CA PHE A 324 -0.32 -12.88 -14.96
C PHE A 324 -0.94 -14.27 -15.14
N GLU A 325 -2.19 -14.33 -15.59
CA GLU A 325 -2.93 -15.58 -15.79
C GLU A 325 -2.48 -16.34 -17.05
N ASP A 326 -1.76 -15.68 -17.97
CA ASP A 326 -1.22 -16.27 -19.21
C ASP A 326 0.17 -16.91 -18.99
N PHE A 327 0.86 -16.54 -17.92
CA PHE A 327 2.22 -16.97 -17.63
C PHE A 327 2.27 -18.23 -16.75
N ASP A 328 3.31 -19.04 -16.94
CA ASP A 328 3.61 -20.11 -16.01
C ASP A 328 4.17 -19.57 -14.66
N ASN A 329 4.23 -20.45 -13.65
CA ASN A 329 4.67 -20.06 -12.31
C ASN A 329 6.11 -19.53 -12.28
N THR A 330 7.00 -20.08 -13.11
CA THR A 330 8.40 -19.67 -13.21
C THR A 330 8.50 -18.24 -13.70
N THR A 331 7.82 -17.95 -14.81
CA THR A 331 7.78 -16.63 -15.44
C THR A 331 7.15 -15.60 -14.51
N ASN A 332 6.05 -15.97 -13.85
CA ASN A 332 5.41 -15.11 -12.85
C ASN A 332 6.37 -14.76 -11.70
N PHE A 333 7.10 -15.75 -11.17
CA PHE A 333 8.09 -15.53 -10.13
C PHE A 333 9.25 -14.63 -10.60
N LEU A 334 9.77 -14.85 -11.82
CA LEU A 334 10.86 -14.05 -12.37
C LEU A 334 10.45 -12.58 -12.59
N PHE A 335 9.24 -12.33 -13.09
CA PHE A 335 8.68 -10.98 -13.17
C PHE A 335 8.60 -10.33 -11.78
N ALA A 336 8.01 -11.03 -10.81
CA ALA A 336 7.87 -10.53 -9.46
C ALA A 336 9.23 -10.19 -8.84
N ALA A 337 10.23 -11.07 -9.00
CA ALA A 337 11.59 -10.84 -8.51
C ALA A 337 12.24 -9.60 -9.16
N LEU A 338 12.12 -9.44 -10.48
CA LEU A 338 12.63 -8.26 -11.19
C LEU A 338 11.95 -6.98 -10.70
N ILE A 339 10.61 -6.99 -10.56
CA ILE A 339 9.83 -5.84 -10.11
C ILE A 339 10.21 -5.43 -8.69
N ILE A 340 10.19 -6.39 -7.76
CA ILE A 340 10.53 -6.17 -6.35
C ILE A 340 11.97 -5.67 -6.20
N PHE A 341 12.92 -6.25 -6.94
CA PHE A 341 14.30 -5.78 -6.93
C PHE A 341 14.43 -4.36 -7.49
N SER A 342 13.69 -4.03 -8.55
CA SER A 342 13.71 -2.73 -9.19
C SER A 342 13.15 -1.61 -8.32
N ILE A 343 12.00 -1.82 -7.68
CA ILE A 343 11.45 -0.83 -6.74
C ILE A 343 12.35 -0.64 -5.51
N THR A 344 13.04 -1.71 -5.09
CA THR A 344 14.04 -1.65 -4.01
C THR A 344 15.21 -0.77 -4.40
N CYS A 345 15.74 -0.95 -5.63
CA CYS A 345 16.80 -0.10 -6.19
C CYS A 345 16.38 1.38 -6.19
N SER A 346 15.16 1.71 -6.63
CA SER A 346 14.63 3.07 -6.59
C SER A 346 14.67 3.67 -5.18
N GLY A 347 14.22 2.93 -4.16
CA GLY A 347 14.26 3.40 -2.77
C GLY A 347 15.67 3.66 -2.25
N ILE A 348 16.59 2.71 -2.42
CA ILE A 348 17.97 2.84 -1.90
C ILE A 348 18.80 3.86 -2.68
N LEU A 349 18.48 4.13 -3.95
CA LEU A 349 19.11 5.20 -4.73
C LEU A 349 18.76 6.58 -4.17
N LEU A 350 17.52 6.79 -3.74
CA LEU A 350 17.09 8.04 -3.10
C LEU A 350 17.73 8.25 -1.71
N GLU A 351 18.30 7.19 -1.13
CA GLU A 351 19.03 7.25 0.14
C GLU A 351 20.55 7.39 -0.02
N SER A 352 21.08 7.24 -1.24
CA SER A 352 22.53 7.20 -1.49
C SER A 352 23.29 6.14 -0.67
N GLY A 353 22.67 4.99 -0.40
CA GLY A 353 23.30 3.90 0.35
C GLY A 353 24.53 3.28 -0.36
N LYS A 354 25.46 2.71 0.43
CA LYS A 354 26.70 2.09 -0.07
C LYS A 354 26.47 1.00 -1.13
N ILE A 355 25.39 0.23 -0.97
CA ILE A 355 25.06 -0.89 -1.86
C ILE A 355 24.33 -0.41 -3.13
N SER A 356 23.78 0.82 -3.12
CA SER A 356 22.86 1.30 -4.15
C SER A 356 23.48 1.36 -5.54
N PHE A 357 24.76 1.74 -5.65
CA PHE A 357 25.45 1.81 -6.94
C PHE A 357 25.62 0.42 -7.58
N GLY A 358 26.06 -0.56 -6.81
CA GLY A 358 26.23 -1.94 -7.29
C GLY A 358 24.89 -2.60 -7.61
N ALA A 359 23.89 -2.40 -6.76
CA ALA A 359 22.54 -2.93 -6.98
C ALA A 359 21.91 -2.40 -8.28
N GLU A 360 22.08 -1.12 -8.58
CA GLU A 360 21.53 -0.52 -9.79
C GLU A 360 22.25 -1.01 -11.06
N ILE A 361 23.59 -1.12 -11.03
CA ILE A 361 24.32 -1.76 -12.15
C ILE A 361 23.83 -3.18 -12.37
N PHE A 362 23.69 -3.95 -11.29
CA PHE A 362 23.18 -5.32 -11.39
C PHE A 362 21.77 -5.38 -11.98
N ARG A 363 20.85 -4.50 -11.54
CA ARG A 363 19.49 -4.39 -12.07
C ARG A 363 19.48 -4.09 -13.58
N LEU A 364 20.32 -3.16 -14.01
CA LEU A 364 20.43 -2.77 -15.42
C LEU A 364 21.01 -3.90 -16.29
N LEU A 365 21.86 -4.76 -15.74
CA LEU A 365 22.36 -5.95 -16.45
C LEU A 365 21.35 -7.10 -16.42
N LEU A 366 20.63 -7.26 -15.31
CA LEU A 366 19.63 -8.30 -15.13
C LEU A 366 18.40 -8.08 -16.03
N THR A 367 18.01 -6.83 -16.27
CA THR A 367 16.78 -6.51 -17.01
C THR A 367 16.82 -7.07 -18.45
N PRO A 368 17.85 -6.81 -19.28
CA PRO A 368 17.95 -7.41 -20.61
C PRO A 368 18.01 -8.94 -20.60
N LEU A 369 18.69 -9.54 -19.61
CA LEU A 369 18.76 -10.99 -19.47
C LEU A 369 17.37 -11.60 -19.22
N PHE A 370 16.55 -10.94 -18.41
CA PHE A 370 15.17 -11.35 -18.19
C PHE A 370 14.33 -11.24 -19.47
N PHE A 371 14.46 -10.16 -20.23
CA PHE A 371 13.73 -10.05 -21.51
C PHE A 371 14.26 -11.01 -22.58
N TYR A 372 15.54 -11.40 -22.50
CA TYR A 372 16.08 -12.47 -23.34
C TYR A 372 15.46 -13.82 -22.99
N TYR A 373 15.25 -14.12 -21.70
CA TYR A 373 14.50 -15.30 -21.27
C TYR A 373 13.08 -15.33 -21.88
N LEU A 374 12.36 -14.21 -21.85
CA LEU A 374 11.03 -14.12 -22.47
C LEU A 374 11.07 -14.38 -23.99
N TYR A 375 12.09 -13.86 -24.68
CA TYR A 375 12.31 -14.12 -26.10
C TYR A 375 12.62 -15.59 -26.40
N ASP A 376 13.55 -16.18 -25.66
CA ASP A 376 13.97 -17.57 -25.82
C ASP A 376 12.80 -18.56 -25.61
N HIS A 377 11.88 -18.21 -24.70
CA HIS A 377 10.69 -19.01 -24.40
C HIS A 377 9.43 -18.57 -25.17
N SER A 378 9.54 -17.60 -26.09
CA SER A 378 8.41 -17.04 -26.87
C SER A 378 7.22 -16.56 -26.01
N ILE A 379 7.51 -15.91 -24.88
CA ILE A 379 6.51 -15.44 -23.92
C ILE A 379 6.09 -14.00 -24.26
N GLY A 380 4.79 -13.78 -24.45
CA GLY A 380 4.21 -12.47 -24.74
C GLY A 380 4.06 -12.16 -26.23
N PRO A 381 3.47 -11.01 -26.58
CA PRO A 381 3.04 -10.74 -27.96
C PRO A 381 4.18 -10.46 -28.95
N ASP A 382 5.27 -9.79 -28.51
CA ASP A 382 6.47 -9.52 -29.32
C ASP A 382 7.73 -9.47 -28.43
N PRO A 383 8.24 -10.62 -27.99
CA PRO A 383 9.32 -10.64 -27.02
C PRO A 383 10.68 -10.22 -27.59
N LEU A 384 10.88 -10.31 -28.92
CA LEU A 384 12.10 -9.81 -29.56
C LEU A 384 12.15 -8.28 -29.54
N LEU A 385 11.05 -7.62 -29.86
CA LEU A 385 10.95 -6.16 -29.77
C LEU A 385 11.15 -5.68 -28.33
N LEU A 386 10.51 -6.34 -27.36
CA LEU A 386 10.67 -6.02 -25.95
C LEU A 386 12.13 -6.17 -25.48
N LEU A 387 12.82 -7.23 -25.90
CA LEU A 387 14.24 -7.41 -25.64
C LEU A 387 15.08 -6.24 -26.18
N TYR A 388 14.87 -5.83 -27.44
CA TYR A 388 15.63 -4.72 -28.01
C TYR A 388 15.37 -3.39 -27.29
N ILE A 389 14.10 -3.08 -26.99
CA ILE A 389 13.72 -1.88 -26.26
C ILE A 389 14.38 -1.86 -24.88
N MET A 390 14.26 -2.96 -24.13
CA MET A 390 14.76 -3.03 -22.75
C MET A 390 16.29 -3.07 -22.67
N THR A 391 16.94 -3.65 -23.67
CA THR A 391 18.41 -3.58 -23.83
C THR A 391 18.85 -2.15 -24.09
N GLY A 392 18.22 -1.44 -25.03
CA GLY A 392 18.53 -0.05 -25.34
C GLY A 392 18.33 0.89 -24.14
N ILE A 393 17.21 0.75 -23.44
CA ILE A 393 16.92 1.48 -22.19
C ILE A 393 17.98 1.18 -21.14
N SER A 394 18.38 -0.08 -20.95
CA SER A 394 19.35 -0.46 -19.93
C SER A 394 20.75 0.08 -20.22
N ILE A 395 21.20 0.03 -21.48
CA ILE A 395 22.47 0.62 -21.91
C ILE A 395 22.47 2.14 -21.69
N LEU A 396 21.43 2.84 -22.15
CA LEU A 396 21.32 4.29 -21.97
C LEU A 396 21.30 4.66 -20.49
N SER A 397 20.52 3.93 -19.68
CA SER A 397 20.43 4.12 -18.24
C SER A 397 21.79 3.90 -17.57
N LEU A 398 22.54 2.87 -17.97
CA LEU A 398 23.88 2.59 -17.44
C LEU A 398 24.86 3.72 -17.75
N LEU A 399 24.88 4.21 -19.00
CA LEU A 399 25.74 5.32 -19.42
C LEU A 399 25.45 6.60 -18.61
N ILE A 400 24.18 6.91 -18.38
CA ILE A 400 23.76 8.02 -17.52
C ILE A 400 24.16 7.74 -16.06
N PHE A 401 23.90 6.53 -15.57
CA PHE A 401 24.03 6.18 -14.15
C PHE A 401 25.49 6.18 -13.67
N ILE A 402 26.44 5.76 -14.51
CA ILE A 402 27.87 5.80 -14.19
C ILE A 402 28.33 7.21 -13.82
N SER A 403 27.71 8.26 -14.38
CA SER A 403 28.03 9.65 -14.02
C SER A 403 27.73 10.00 -12.55
N PHE A 404 26.89 9.20 -11.87
CA PHE A 404 26.56 9.38 -10.46
C PHE A 404 27.51 8.66 -9.50
N LYS A 405 28.50 7.89 -9.98
CA LYS A 405 29.40 7.07 -9.14
C LYS A 405 29.94 7.82 -7.92
N ARG A 406 30.34 9.09 -8.10
CA ARG A 406 30.89 9.94 -7.04
C ARG A 406 29.97 10.16 -5.82
N TYR A 407 28.66 10.01 -5.98
CA TYR A 407 27.69 10.20 -4.88
C TYR A 407 27.54 8.95 -4.00
N PHE A 408 28.15 7.82 -4.36
CA PHE A 408 28.00 6.53 -3.67
C PHE A 408 29.33 5.94 -3.14
N ILE A 409 30.44 6.70 -3.18
CA ILE A 409 31.77 6.22 -2.78
C ILE A 409 32.06 6.45 -1.27
N HIS A 410 31.05 6.79 -0.46
CA HIS A 410 31.22 7.15 0.96
C HIS A 410 30.75 6.07 1.94
#